data_AF-A0A9X1BBL8-F1
#
_entry.id   AF-A0A9X1BBL8-F1
#
_cell.length_a   1.000
_cell.length_b   1.000
_cell.length_c   1.000
_cell.angle_alpha   90.00
_cell.angle_beta   90.00
_cell.angle_gamma   90.00
#
_symmetry.space_group_name_H-M   'P 1'
#
loop_
_entity.id
_entity.type
_entity.pdbx_description
1 polymer ?
#
loop_
_entity_poly.entity_id
_entity_poly.type
_entity_poly.pdbx_seq_one_letter_code
_entity_poly.pdbx_strand_id
1 'polypeptide(L)'
;MRFTEPLQAMLGELWGPERCVAVPSAQLVIAENSRSASWLLGECEKRLTVILPRGRSLLVTVLRQRTGGEKIHNRYILTLLAGLSFGTGLDVADPDEAGQSDDLCRLSSEQLLHRWGQYVSARGSCFDIAAGPLLISSSR
;
A
#
# COMPACT_ATOMS: atom_id res chain seq x y z
N MET A 1 -7.47 7.60 7.88
CA MET A 1 -6.92 7.54 6.50
C MET A 1 -7.95 6.86 5.63
N ARG A 2 -8.24 7.39 4.44
CA ARG A 2 -9.36 6.93 3.59
C ARG A 2 -9.18 5.51 3.02
N PHE A 3 -7.95 5.00 2.97
CA PHE A 3 -7.64 3.65 2.49
C PHE A 3 -7.79 2.52 3.55
N THR A 4 -8.10 2.83 4.81
CA THR A 4 -8.01 1.84 5.91
C THR A 4 -9.00 0.69 5.73
N GLU A 5 -10.25 1.01 5.37
CA GLU A 5 -11.31 0.02 5.15
C GLU A 5 -11.05 -0.84 3.90
N PRO A 6 -10.72 -0.27 2.73
CA PRO A 6 -10.31 -1.06 1.56
C PRO A 6 -9.10 -1.95 1.82
N LEU A 7 -8.11 -1.44 2.56
CA LEU A 7 -6.97 -2.24 2.99
C LEU A 7 -7.41 -3.40 3.90
N GLN A 8 -8.28 -3.15 4.88
CA GLN A 8 -8.80 -4.22 5.75
C GLN A 8 -9.51 -5.31 4.94
N ALA A 9 -10.36 -4.93 3.98
CA ALA A 9 -11.04 -5.88 3.11
C ALA A 9 -10.03 -6.70 2.29
N MET A 10 -9.04 -6.04 1.68
CA MET A 10 -7.99 -6.71 0.91
C MET A 10 -7.17 -7.69 1.77
N LEU A 11 -6.79 -7.29 2.99
CA LEU A 11 -6.09 -8.19 3.91
C LEU A 11 -6.97 -9.36 4.36
N GLY A 12 -8.29 -9.14 4.46
CA GLY A 12 -9.30 -10.17 4.68
C GLY A 12 -9.30 -11.21 3.56
N GLU A 13 -9.26 -10.79 2.29
CA GLU A 13 -9.17 -11.71 1.16
C GLU A 13 -7.82 -12.43 1.09
N LEU A 14 -6.71 -11.70 1.25
CA LEU A 14 -5.36 -12.28 1.14
C LEU A 14 -5.05 -13.26 2.27
N TRP A 15 -5.52 -12.99 3.49
CA TRP A 15 -5.15 -13.72 4.70
C TRP A 15 -6.34 -14.35 5.45
N GLY A 16 -7.52 -14.36 4.85
CA GLY A 16 -8.76 -14.92 5.38
C GLY A 16 -8.74 -16.45 5.55
N PRO A 17 -9.88 -17.11 5.73
CA PRO A 17 -9.94 -18.56 5.91
C PRO A 17 -9.70 -19.35 4.60
N GLU A 18 -10.09 -18.81 3.44
CA GLU A 18 -10.00 -19.48 2.13
C GLU A 18 -8.65 -19.26 1.41
N ARG A 19 -7.56 -19.19 2.17
CA ARG A 19 -6.27 -18.58 1.78
C ARG A 19 -5.71 -19.02 0.42
N CYS A 20 -5.41 -18.02 -0.42
CA CYS A 20 -4.48 -18.18 -1.55
C CYS A 20 -3.01 -17.89 -1.19
N VAL A 21 -2.71 -17.22 -0.06
CA VAL A 21 -1.35 -16.75 0.27
C VAL A 21 -0.90 -17.14 1.69
N ALA A 22 0.12 -18.00 1.77
CA ALA A 22 0.74 -18.44 3.01
C ALA A 22 1.70 -17.39 3.63
N VAL A 23 2.10 -16.37 2.87
CA VAL A 23 3.11 -15.39 3.29
C VAL A 23 2.61 -14.56 4.49
N PRO A 24 3.32 -14.56 5.64
CA PRO A 24 2.85 -13.93 6.88
C PRO A 24 2.99 -12.40 6.89
N SER A 25 3.57 -11.81 5.85
CA SER A 25 3.90 -10.38 5.81
C SER A 25 3.66 -9.78 4.43
N ALA A 26 3.28 -8.50 4.40
CA ALA A 26 3.23 -7.68 3.20
C ALA A 26 3.89 -6.32 3.44
N GLN A 27 4.21 -5.59 2.38
CA GLN A 27 4.73 -4.23 2.47
C GLN A 27 3.63 -3.24 2.09
N LEU A 28 3.43 -2.22 2.91
CA LEU A 28 2.56 -1.09 2.60
C LEU A 28 3.43 0.15 2.38
N VAL A 29 3.34 0.71 1.19
CA VAL A 29 4.10 1.90 0.79
C VAL A 29 3.13 3.04 0.60
N ILE A 30 3.37 4.17 1.29
CA ILE A 30 2.47 5.32 1.30
C ILE A 30 3.25 6.56 0.89
N ALA A 31 2.64 7.43 0.09
CA ALA A 31 3.21 8.73 -0.23
C ALA A 31 3.13 9.69 0.98
N GLU A 32 4.18 10.45 1.22
CA GLU A 32 4.12 11.59 2.12
C GLU A 32 3.10 12.61 1.59
N ASN A 33 2.40 13.29 2.51
CA ASN A 33 1.46 14.35 2.18
C ASN A 33 1.76 15.60 3.03
N SER A 34 0.81 16.54 3.10
CA SER A 34 0.97 17.77 3.89
C SER A 34 1.14 17.52 5.40
N ARG A 35 0.82 16.31 5.89
CA ARG A 35 1.18 15.85 7.22
C ARG A 35 2.57 15.24 7.17
N SER A 36 3.41 15.55 8.17
CA SER A 36 4.77 15.00 8.27
C SER A 36 4.80 13.47 8.17
N ALA A 37 5.83 12.89 7.54
CA ALA A 37 5.98 11.43 7.42
C ALA A 37 5.88 10.67 8.76
N SER A 38 6.43 11.22 9.86
CA SER A 38 6.33 10.61 11.19
C SER A 38 4.89 10.54 11.70
N TRP A 39 4.08 11.56 11.44
CA TRP A 39 2.65 11.54 11.78
C TRP A 39 1.91 10.45 11.00
N LEU A 40 2.19 10.32 9.70
CA LEU A 40 1.59 9.26 8.87
C LEU A 40 1.95 7.87 9.39
N LEU A 41 3.22 7.64 9.72
CA LEU A 41 3.68 6.37 10.24
C LEU A 41 3.02 6.02 11.59
N GLY A 42 2.88 6.99 12.49
CA GLY A 42 2.19 6.80 13.77
C GLY A 42 0.68 6.56 13.61
N GLU A 43 0.02 7.19 12.64
CA GLU A 43 -1.38 6.90 12.33
C GLU A 43 -1.57 5.52 11.69
N CYS A 44 -0.59 5.06 10.90
CA CYS A 44 -0.57 3.68 10.40
C CYS A 44 -0.44 2.70 11.55
N GLU A 45 0.50 2.89 12.47
CA GLU A 45 0.68 2.03 13.64
C GLU A 45 -0.63 1.87 14.43
N LYS A 46 -1.24 2.99 14.84
CA LYS A 46 -2.49 2.96 15.62
C LYS A 46 -3.63 2.22 14.93
N ARG A 47 -3.80 2.44 13.62
CA ARG A 47 -4.96 1.93 12.87
C ARG A 47 -4.74 0.51 12.33
N LEU A 48 -3.51 0.19 11.91
CA LEU A 48 -3.22 -1.09 11.28
C LEU A 48 -3.07 -2.20 12.32
N THR A 49 -2.55 -1.90 13.51
CA THR A 49 -2.43 -2.87 14.61
C THR A 49 -3.76 -3.51 15.02
N VAL A 50 -4.90 -2.83 14.80
CA VAL A 50 -6.23 -3.33 15.16
C VAL A 50 -6.93 -4.11 14.05
N ILE A 51 -6.58 -3.88 12.78
CA ILE A 51 -7.19 -4.57 11.63
C ILE A 51 -6.38 -5.79 11.17
N LEU A 52 -5.11 -5.91 11.61
CA LEU A 52 -4.25 -7.01 11.18
C LEU A 52 -4.69 -8.35 11.78
N PRO A 53 -4.85 -9.39 10.94
CA PRO A 53 -5.10 -10.74 11.43
C PRO A 53 -3.95 -11.24 12.32
N ARG A 54 -4.28 -12.15 13.26
CA ARG A 54 -3.29 -12.76 14.15
C ARG A 54 -2.14 -13.40 13.39
N GLY A 55 -0.92 -13.18 13.88
CA GLY A 55 0.30 -13.72 13.28
C GLY A 55 0.67 -13.12 11.92
N ARG A 56 0.03 -12.02 11.51
CA ARG A 56 0.36 -11.28 10.28
C ARG A 56 1.01 -9.95 10.63
N SER A 57 1.82 -9.47 9.70
CA SER A 57 2.52 -8.20 9.84
C SER A 57 2.55 -7.40 8.54
N LEU A 58 2.68 -6.08 8.70
CA LEU A 58 2.94 -5.15 7.60
C LEU A 58 4.24 -4.41 7.85
N LEU A 59 5.07 -4.32 6.81
CA LEU A 59 6.19 -3.40 6.79
C LEU A 59 5.74 -2.10 6.14
N VAL A 60 5.62 -1.03 6.92
CA VAL A 60 5.10 0.25 6.44
C VAL A 60 6.23 1.22 6.16
N THR A 61 6.26 1.78 4.95
CA THR A 61 7.25 2.78 4.53
C THR A 61 6.53 4.01 3.98
N VAL A 62 6.99 5.20 4.38
CA VAL A 62 6.52 6.47 3.80
C VAL A 62 7.56 6.97 2.81
N LEU A 63 7.17 7.18 1.56
CA LEU A 63 8.02 7.69 0.50
C LEU A 63 7.75 9.16 0.21
N ARG A 64 8.80 9.91 -0.06
CA ARG A 64 8.75 11.29 -0.56
C ARG A 64 9.21 11.31 -2.01
N GLN A 65 8.50 12.07 -2.83
CA GLN A 65 8.94 12.34 -4.20
C GLN A 65 10.23 13.16 -4.20
N ARG A 66 11.24 12.73 -4.95
CA ARG A 66 12.46 13.54 -5.16
C ARG A 66 12.18 14.67 -6.15
N THR A 67 12.79 15.82 -5.94
CA THR A 67 12.75 16.94 -6.91
C THR A 67 13.25 16.48 -8.28
N GLY A 68 12.46 16.72 -9.33
CA GLY A 68 12.76 16.27 -10.70
C GLY A 68 12.61 14.75 -10.94
N GLY A 69 12.26 13.98 -9.90
CA GLY A 69 11.91 12.58 -10.03
C GLY A 69 10.48 12.36 -10.51
N GLU A 70 10.14 11.11 -10.80
CA GLU A 70 8.76 10.74 -11.13
C GLU A 70 7.81 11.08 -9.97
N LYS A 71 6.55 11.35 -10.29
CA LYS A 71 5.52 11.61 -9.28
C LYS A 71 5.11 10.30 -8.59
N ILE A 72 4.65 10.38 -7.34
CA ILE A 72 3.91 9.27 -6.69
C ILE A 72 2.42 9.56 -6.91
N HIS A 73 1.72 8.79 -7.75
CA HIS A 73 0.34 9.11 -8.17
C HIS A 73 -0.59 7.89 -8.32
N ASN A 74 -0.07 6.76 -8.80
CA ASN A 74 -0.89 5.57 -8.97
C ASN A 74 -0.84 4.69 -7.73
N ARG A 75 -1.92 3.94 -7.50
CA ARG A 75 -1.97 2.88 -6.49
C ARG A 75 -1.75 1.55 -7.18
N TYR A 76 -1.00 0.67 -6.52
CA TYR A 76 -0.62 -0.61 -7.08
C TYR A 76 -0.77 -1.72 -6.05
N ILE A 77 -1.15 -2.90 -6.52
CA ILE A 77 -0.89 -4.17 -5.83
C ILE A 77 0.18 -4.89 -6.64
N LEU A 78 1.34 -5.12 -6.03
CA LEU A 78 2.47 -5.79 -6.68
C LEU A 78 2.71 -7.12 -6.00
N THR A 79 2.75 -8.19 -6.78
CA THR A 79 3.09 -9.54 -6.34
C THR A 79 4.17 -10.12 -7.25
N LEU A 80 4.73 -11.26 -6.86
CA LEU A 80 5.68 -11.98 -7.72
C LEU A 80 5.03 -12.57 -8.99
N LEU A 81 3.69 -12.67 -9.02
CA LEU A 81 2.94 -13.26 -10.14
C LEU A 81 2.43 -12.20 -11.12
N ALA A 82 1.95 -11.07 -10.59
CA ALA A 82 1.38 -9.98 -11.38
C ALA A 82 1.38 -8.66 -10.60
N GLY A 83 1.26 -7.56 -11.34
CA GLY A 83 0.95 -6.24 -10.81
C GLY A 83 -0.41 -5.75 -11.32
N LEU A 84 -1.15 -5.07 -10.45
CA LEU A 84 -2.39 -4.39 -10.78
C LEU A 84 -2.24 -2.90 -10.49
N SER A 85 -2.76 -2.05 -11.38
CA SER A 85 -2.90 -0.62 -11.16
C SER A 85 -4.36 -0.21 -11.10
N PHE A 86 -4.65 0.73 -10.22
CA PHE A 86 -5.96 1.32 -10.02
C PHE A 86 -6.00 2.68 -10.69
N GLY A 87 -7.05 2.97 -11.45
CA GLY A 87 -7.19 4.23 -12.18
C GLY A 87 -7.41 5.42 -11.25
N THR A 88 -8.39 5.32 -10.37
CA THR A 88 -8.89 6.45 -9.57
C THR A 88 -8.54 6.29 -8.10
N GLY A 89 -8.62 5.07 -7.55
CA GLY A 89 -8.03 4.79 -6.25
C GLY A 89 -8.52 3.57 -5.49
N LEU A 90 -8.12 3.54 -4.22
CA LEU A 90 -8.44 2.50 -3.23
C LEU A 90 -9.03 3.14 -1.97
N ASP A 91 -9.63 4.32 -2.09
CA ASP A 91 -10.21 5.06 -0.98
C ASP A 91 -11.72 4.78 -0.91
N VAL A 92 -12.29 4.86 0.29
CA VAL A 92 -13.75 4.81 0.47
C VAL A 92 -14.38 6.00 -0.27
N ALA A 93 -15.42 5.72 -1.06
CA ALA A 93 -16.19 6.74 -1.76
C ALA A 93 -16.83 7.71 -0.75
N ASP A 94 -16.90 9.00 -1.11
CA ASP A 94 -17.67 9.95 -0.33
C ASP A 94 -19.17 9.57 -0.42
N PRO A 95 -20.01 9.82 0.61
CA PRO A 95 -21.39 9.33 0.66
C PRO A 95 -22.25 9.74 -0.55
N ASP A 96 -21.97 10.93 -1.10
CA ASP A 96 -22.67 11.50 -2.24
C ASP A 96 -22.18 10.94 -3.60
N GLU A 97 -21.10 10.15 -3.59
CA GLU A 97 -20.47 9.52 -4.77
C GLU A 97 -20.52 7.99 -4.71
N ALA A 98 -21.45 7.43 -3.94
CA ALA A 98 -21.64 5.98 -3.86
C ALA A 98 -22.04 5.38 -5.24
N GLY A 99 -21.44 4.25 -5.59
CA GLY A 99 -21.76 3.50 -6.83
C GLY A 99 -20.85 3.78 -8.03
N GLN A 100 -19.80 4.59 -7.87
CA GLN A 100 -18.74 4.72 -8.87
C GLN A 100 -17.95 3.42 -9.01
N SER A 101 -17.58 3.08 -10.25
CA SER A 101 -16.69 1.96 -10.56
C SER A 101 -15.30 2.47 -10.95
N ASP A 102 -14.27 1.67 -10.69
CA ASP A 102 -12.90 1.93 -11.15
C ASP A 102 -12.41 0.78 -12.02
N ASP A 103 -11.58 1.10 -13.00
CA ASP A 103 -10.96 0.09 -13.86
C ASP A 103 -9.67 -0.45 -13.24
N LEU A 104 -9.52 -1.77 -13.32
CA LEU A 104 -8.30 -2.45 -12.91
C LEU A 104 -7.49 -2.84 -14.13
N CYS A 105 -6.29 -2.28 -14.24
CA CYS A 105 -5.38 -2.60 -15.33
C CYS A 105 -4.29 -3.56 -14.83
N ARG A 106 -4.17 -4.72 -15.49
CA ARG A 106 -3.02 -5.61 -15.28
C ARG A 106 -1.77 -4.98 -15.89
N LEU A 107 -0.72 -4.86 -15.09
CA LEU A 107 0.57 -4.38 -15.56
C LEU A 107 1.21 -5.38 -16.53
N SER A 108 1.86 -4.87 -17.56
CA SER A 108 2.82 -5.65 -18.34
C SER A 108 4.01 -6.08 -17.47
N SER A 109 4.78 -7.07 -17.91
CA SER A 109 5.97 -7.50 -17.18
C SER A 109 7.00 -6.36 -17.01
N GLU A 110 7.15 -5.51 -18.02
CA GLU A 110 8.03 -4.34 -17.97
C GLU A 110 7.54 -3.31 -16.96
N GLN A 111 6.24 -3.01 -16.97
CA GLN A 111 5.62 -2.10 -16.00
C GLN A 111 5.76 -2.65 -14.58
N LEU A 112 5.49 -3.94 -14.37
CA LEU A 112 5.66 -4.59 -13.07
C LEU A 112 7.09 -4.45 -12.57
N LEU A 113 8.09 -4.81 -13.40
CA LEU A 113 9.50 -4.70 -13.02
C LEU A 113 9.90 -3.26 -12.67
N HIS A 114 9.45 -2.30 -13.49
CA HIS A 114 9.70 -0.88 -13.27
C HIS A 114 9.10 -0.39 -11.94
N ARG A 115 7.81 -0.67 -11.69
CA ARG A 115 7.13 -0.30 -10.44
C ARG A 115 7.71 -1.03 -9.22
N TRP A 116 8.10 -2.28 -9.38
CA TRP A 116 8.77 -3.05 -8.31
C TRP A 116 10.10 -2.40 -7.89
N GLY A 117 10.90 -1.95 -8.86
CA GLY A 117 12.14 -1.22 -8.61
C GLY A 117 11.90 0.08 -7.83
N GLN A 118 10.87 0.82 -8.19
CA GLN A 118 10.51 2.09 -7.56
C GLN A 118 9.99 1.95 -6.12
N TYR A 119 9.05 1.03 -5.88
CA TYR A 119 8.32 0.97 -4.62
C TYR A 119 8.82 -0.09 -3.63
N VAL A 120 9.32 -1.24 -4.12
CA VAL A 120 9.70 -2.37 -3.26
C VAL A 120 11.20 -2.39 -3.00
N SER A 121 12.00 -2.24 -4.06
CA SER A 121 13.44 -2.47 -3.96
C SER A 121 14.24 -1.26 -3.46
N ALA A 122 13.70 -0.04 -3.62
CA ALA A 122 14.37 1.25 -3.39
C ALA A 122 15.77 1.42 -4.04
N ARG A 123 16.27 0.42 -4.78
CA ARG A 123 17.51 0.47 -5.56
C ARG A 123 17.27 1.28 -6.82
N GLY A 124 17.82 2.48 -6.84
CA GLY A 124 17.64 3.41 -7.97
C GLY A 124 16.25 4.04 -8.03
N SER A 125 15.47 4.02 -6.93
CA SER A 125 14.16 4.67 -6.92
C SER A 125 14.33 6.18 -7.07
N CYS A 126 13.39 6.78 -7.81
CA CYS A 126 13.21 8.22 -7.91
C CYS A 126 12.54 8.82 -6.65
N PHE A 127 12.49 8.08 -5.55
CA PHE A 127 11.80 8.43 -4.31
C PHE A 127 12.77 8.34 -3.13
N ASP A 128 12.60 9.23 -2.16
CA ASP A 128 13.34 9.20 -0.89
C ASP A 128 12.48 8.50 0.17
N ILE A 129 13.10 7.74 1.07
CA ILE A 129 12.40 7.20 2.24
C ILE A 129 12.24 8.35 3.24
N ALA A 130 11.00 8.79 3.44
CA ALA A 130 10.68 9.88 4.37
C ALA A 130 10.55 9.38 5.81
N ALA A 131 10.03 8.16 6.00
CA ALA A 131 9.96 7.49 7.30
C ALA A 131 9.82 5.97 7.15
N GLY A 132 10.20 5.24 8.20
CA GLY A 132 10.18 3.78 8.23
C GLY A 132 11.45 3.14 7.64
N PRO A 133 11.43 1.82 7.38
CA PRO A 133 10.27 0.95 7.54
C PRO A 133 9.91 0.68 9.01
N LEU A 134 8.60 0.67 9.32
CA LEU A 134 8.07 0.24 10.62
C LEU A 134 7.36 -1.10 10.47
N LEU A 135 7.75 -2.09 11.27
CA LEU A 135 7.05 -3.37 11.35
C LEU A 135 5.83 -3.22 12.27
N ILE A 136 4.64 -3.36 11.69
CA ILE A 136 3.38 -3.36 12.44
C ILE A 136 2.86 -4.81 12.47
N SER A 137 2.61 -5.32 13.66
CA SER A 137 2.01 -6.63 13.88
C SER A 137 0.69 -6.50 14.62
N SER A 138 -0.16 -7.53 14.53
CA SER A 138 -1.39 -7.57 15.31
C SER A 138 -1.10 -7.50 16.82
N SER A 139 -1.93 -6.76 17.57
CA SER A 139 -1.78 -6.58 19.02
C SER A 139 -2.40 -7.69 19.87
N ARG A 140 -3.02 -8.71 19.27
CA ARG A 140 -3.79 -9.73 20.00
C ARG A 140 -3.69 -11.13 19.41
#